data_AF-A0A6N7P3H4-F1
#
_entry.id   AF-A0A6N7P3H4-F1
#
_cell.length_a   1.000
_cell.length_b   1.000
_cell.length_c   1.000
_cell.angle_alpha   90.00
_cell.angle_beta   90.00
_cell.angle_gamma   90.00
#
_symmetry.space_group_name_H-M   'P 1'
#
loop_
_entity.id
_entity.type
_entity.pdbx_description
1 polymer ?
#
loop_
_entity_poly.entity_id
_entity_poly.type
_entity_poly.pdbx_seq_one_letter_code
_entity_poly.pdbx_strand_id
1 'polypeptide(L)'
;MKETFARNKILSLLLVFLLLTNIGMLVFFVYTKPEPPKKGNDKDNKGGEMLQLLEKQVGFTPEQLAKYKSLKEVHWNTVKPYFGEMRTAKDNFFKLISTAVPDSVINAAADTIAAKQKKIDVTTFRYFQELRAVCTPQQQPAFDSVVSQVVKKMNAMGRNRNQPPKDSVKQ
;
A
#
# COMPACT_ATOMS: atom_id res chain seq x y z
N MET A 1 47.33 29.27 -46.64
CA MET A 1 45.86 29.26 -46.85
C MET A 1 45.25 27.86 -47.06
N LYS A 2 45.92 26.73 -46.70
CA LYS A 2 45.32 25.38 -46.77
C LYS A 2 44.80 24.87 -45.41
N GLU A 3 45.38 25.37 -44.31
CA GLU A 3 45.05 25.00 -42.92
C GLU A 3 43.61 25.38 -42.49
N THR A 4 43.12 26.56 -42.87
CA THR A 4 41.80 27.06 -42.47
C THR A 4 40.64 26.29 -43.13
N PHE A 5 40.83 25.81 -44.36
CA PHE A 5 39.79 25.07 -45.09
C PHE A 5 39.57 23.66 -44.54
N ALA A 6 40.66 22.99 -44.13
CA ALA A 6 40.59 21.69 -43.44
C ALA A 6 39.97 21.84 -42.05
N ARG A 7 40.35 22.88 -41.29
CA ARG A 7 39.77 23.19 -39.98
C ARG A 7 38.26 23.45 -40.08
N ASN A 8 37.79 24.21 -41.07
CA ASN A 8 36.35 24.45 -41.26
C ASN A 8 35.57 23.18 -41.66
N LYS A 9 36.16 22.29 -42.47
CA LYS A 9 35.54 20.99 -42.80
C LYS A 9 35.48 20.06 -41.60
N ILE A 10 36.52 20.02 -40.78
CA ILE A 10 36.53 19.23 -39.53
C ILE A 10 35.53 19.80 -38.52
N LEU A 11 35.46 21.13 -38.39
CA LEU A 11 34.47 21.78 -37.54
C LEU A 11 33.04 21.53 -38.03
N SER A 12 32.80 21.55 -39.35
CA SER A 12 31.49 21.24 -39.93
C SER A 12 31.13 19.76 -39.73
N LEU A 13 32.10 18.85 -39.85
CA LEU A 13 31.91 17.42 -39.58
C LEU A 13 31.63 17.14 -38.09
N LEU A 14 32.34 17.82 -37.17
CA LEU A 14 32.05 17.76 -35.73
C LEU A 14 30.67 18.32 -35.39
N LEU A 15 30.26 19.42 -36.04
CA LEU A 15 28.94 20.02 -35.84
C LEU A 15 27.82 19.08 -36.30
N VAL A 16 27.96 18.45 -37.47
CA VAL A 16 27.01 17.45 -37.98
C VAL A 16 26.98 16.21 -37.08
N PHE A 17 28.14 15.74 -36.62
CA PHE A 17 28.22 14.60 -35.69
C PHE A 17 27.55 14.89 -34.34
N LEU A 18 27.79 16.09 -33.78
CA LEU A 18 27.17 16.52 -32.53
C LEU A 18 25.65 16.66 -32.67
N LEU A 19 25.19 17.18 -33.81
CA LEU A 19 23.76 17.31 -34.12
C LEU A 19 23.10 15.92 -34.23
N LEU A 20 23.71 14.99 -34.97
CA LEU A 20 23.20 13.62 -35.12
C LEU A 20 23.17 12.88 -33.78
N THR A 21 24.18 13.08 -32.91
CA THR A 21 24.21 12.48 -31.58
C THR A 21 23.12 13.04 -30.67
N ASN A 22 22.88 14.36 -30.71
CA ASN A 22 21.79 14.98 -29.94
C ASN A 22 20.41 14.51 -30.41
N ILE A 23 20.18 14.48 -31.73
CA ILE A 23 18.93 13.98 -32.32
C ILE A 23 18.76 12.49 -32.00
N GLY A 24 19.82 11.70 -32.11
CA GLY A 24 19.83 10.28 -31.77
C GLY A 24 19.47 10.05 -30.30
N MET A 25 20.03 10.83 -29.37
CA MET A 25 19.64 10.77 -27.96
C MET A 25 18.18 11.17 -27.75
N LEU A 26 17.69 12.21 -28.42
CA LEU A 26 16.30 12.67 -28.28
C LEU A 26 15.32 11.60 -28.78
N VAL A 27 15.59 11.02 -29.96
CA VAL A 27 14.82 9.88 -30.51
C VAL A 27 14.90 8.68 -29.58
N PHE A 28 16.10 8.33 -29.10
CA PHE A 28 16.29 7.25 -28.13
C PHE A 28 15.47 7.51 -26.87
N PHE A 29 15.52 8.70 -26.26
CA PHE A 29 14.77 9.00 -25.02
C PHE A 29 13.25 9.07 -25.22
N VAL A 30 12.79 9.47 -26.41
CA VAL A 30 11.36 9.52 -26.74
C VAL A 30 10.78 8.13 -27.02
N TYR A 31 11.56 7.24 -27.66
CA TYR A 31 11.13 5.88 -27.98
C TYR A 31 11.47 4.85 -26.89
N THR A 32 12.58 5.03 -26.18
CA THR A 32 12.90 4.34 -24.92
C THR A 32 12.38 5.17 -23.76
N LYS A 33 11.05 5.29 -23.68
CA LYS A 33 10.45 5.57 -22.38
C LYS A 33 10.65 4.29 -21.57
N PRO A 34 11.53 4.24 -20.54
CA PRO A 34 11.25 3.30 -19.46
C PRO A 34 9.81 3.61 -19.06
N GLU A 35 8.93 2.60 -19.06
CA GLU A 35 7.59 2.80 -18.53
C GLU A 35 7.76 3.58 -17.22
N PRO A 36 7.21 4.81 -17.07
CA PRO A 36 7.17 5.41 -15.75
C PRO A 36 6.57 4.32 -14.88
N PRO A 37 7.20 3.94 -13.74
CA PRO A 37 6.73 2.82 -12.94
C PRO A 37 5.24 3.06 -12.80
N LYS A 38 4.46 2.16 -13.41
CA LYS A 38 3.03 2.39 -13.59
C LYS A 38 2.54 2.77 -12.21
N LYS A 39 2.16 4.05 -12.01
CA LYS A 39 1.20 4.44 -10.98
C LYS A 39 -0.14 3.86 -11.42
N GLY A 40 -0.17 2.56 -11.74
CA GLY A 40 -1.36 1.77 -11.70
C GLY A 40 -1.74 1.79 -10.24
N ASN A 41 -2.89 2.38 -9.97
CA ASN A 41 -3.67 2.25 -8.75
C ASN A 41 -3.09 1.20 -7.78
N ASP A 42 -2.16 1.64 -6.93
CA ASP A 42 -1.44 0.81 -5.96
C ASP A 42 -2.34 0.46 -4.76
N LYS A 43 -3.63 0.25 -5.04
CA LYS A 43 -4.60 -0.31 -4.11
C LYS A 43 -4.45 -1.82 -4.01
N ASP A 44 -3.85 -2.48 -5.01
CA ASP A 44 -3.69 -3.93 -5.04
C ASP A 44 -2.34 -4.43 -4.47
N ASN A 45 -1.32 -3.57 -4.39
CA ASN A 45 0.01 -3.98 -3.91
C ASN A 45 0.16 -3.97 -2.38
N LYS A 46 -0.82 -3.41 -1.64
CA LYS A 46 -0.88 -3.62 -0.18
C LYS A 46 -0.97 -5.10 0.18
N GLY A 47 -1.55 -5.90 -0.73
CA GLY A 47 -1.60 -7.35 -0.60
C GLY A 47 -0.27 -8.06 -0.82
N GLY A 48 0.66 -7.43 -1.54
CA GLY A 48 1.98 -7.95 -1.90
C GLY A 48 3.05 -7.66 -0.85
N GLU A 49 2.97 -6.54 -0.12
CA GLU A 49 3.96 -6.19 0.92
C GLU A 49 4.05 -7.27 2.00
N MET A 50 2.92 -7.73 2.54
CA MET A 50 2.90 -8.81 3.53
C MET A 50 3.41 -10.14 2.94
N LEU A 51 3.07 -10.43 1.68
CA LEU A 51 3.51 -11.66 1.02
C LEU A 51 5.04 -11.66 0.85
N GLN A 52 5.62 -10.53 0.45
CA GLN A 52 7.08 -10.36 0.34
C GLN A 52 7.78 -10.43 1.70
N LEU A 53 7.16 -9.93 2.77
CA LEU A 53 7.71 -10.04 4.12
C LEU A 53 7.71 -11.51 4.59
N LEU A 54 6.63 -12.25 4.35
CA LEU A 54 6.54 -13.67 4.68
C LEU A 54 7.54 -14.51 3.88
N GLU A 55 7.71 -14.22 2.60
CA GLU A 55 8.69 -14.90 1.75
C GLU A 55 10.13 -14.57 2.18
N LYS A 56 10.49 -13.28 2.29
CA LYS A 56 11.88 -12.86 2.52
C LYS A 56 12.34 -12.89 3.97
N GLN A 57 11.48 -12.54 4.92
CA GLN A 57 11.87 -12.43 6.33
C GLN A 57 11.55 -13.70 7.12
N VAL A 58 10.45 -14.37 6.77
CA VAL A 58 10.04 -15.62 7.45
C VAL A 58 10.52 -16.86 6.68
N GLY A 59 10.80 -16.74 5.38
CA GLY A 59 11.27 -17.86 4.57
C GLY A 59 10.14 -18.84 4.23
N PHE A 60 8.93 -18.34 3.97
CA PHE A 60 7.81 -19.20 3.58
C PHE A 60 8.10 -19.96 2.28
N THR A 61 7.84 -21.26 2.28
CA THR A 61 7.92 -22.09 1.08
C THR A 61 6.78 -21.76 0.09
N PRO A 62 6.88 -22.15 -1.19
CA PRO A 62 5.80 -21.96 -2.16
C PRO A 62 4.46 -22.55 -1.70
N GLU A 63 4.49 -23.68 -1.00
CA GLU A 63 3.30 -24.32 -0.42
C GLU A 63 2.70 -23.50 0.72
N GLN A 64 3.54 -22.94 1.60
CA GLN A 64 3.09 -22.05 2.69
C GLN A 64 2.51 -20.75 2.13
N LEU A 65 3.09 -20.21 1.05
CA LEU A 65 2.58 -19.02 0.36
C LEU A 65 1.22 -19.28 -0.30
N ALA A 66 1.00 -20.48 -0.85
CA ALA A 66 -0.32 -20.87 -1.38
C ALA A 66 -1.38 -20.93 -0.27
N LYS A 67 -1.05 -21.55 0.88
CA LYS A 67 -1.92 -21.57 2.06
C LYS A 67 -2.22 -20.16 2.57
N TYR A 68 -1.21 -19.29 2.63
CA TYR A 68 -1.38 -17.88 3.00
C TYR A 68 -2.37 -17.16 2.09
N LYS A 69 -2.26 -17.33 0.76
CA LYS A 69 -3.18 -16.69 -0.20
C LYS A 69 -4.64 -17.09 0.05
N SER A 70 -4.88 -18.38 0.29
CA SER A 70 -6.22 -18.90 0.61
C SER A 70 -6.74 -18.34 1.94
N LEU A 71 -5.94 -18.40 3.01
CA LEU A 71 -6.31 -17.86 4.32
C LEU A 71 -6.60 -16.35 4.26
N LYS A 72 -5.80 -15.61 3.50
CA LYS A 72 -5.98 -14.18 3.29
C LYS A 72 -7.31 -13.87 2.60
N GLU A 73 -7.68 -14.65 1.58
CA GLU A 73 -8.94 -14.47 0.87
C GLU A 73 -10.15 -14.75 1.79
N VAL A 74 -10.11 -15.87 2.52
CA VAL A 74 -11.14 -16.22 3.51
C VAL A 74 -11.27 -15.12 4.57
N HIS A 75 -10.15 -14.66 5.12
CA HIS A 75 -10.13 -13.59 6.11
C HIS A 75 -10.71 -12.29 5.54
N TRP A 76 -10.31 -11.90 4.32
CA TRP A 76 -10.81 -10.70 3.68
C TRP A 76 -12.32 -10.76 3.45
N ASN A 77 -12.83 -11.87 2.92
CA ASN A 77 -14.26 -12.05 2.69
C ASN A 77 -15.06 -12.04 4.00
N THR A 78 -14.48 -12.54 5.09
CA THR A 78 -15.10 -12.56 6.42
C THR A 78 -15.14 -11.17 7.05
N VAL A 79 -14.06 -10.38 6.97
CA VAL A 79 -13.95 -9.10 7.68
C VAL A 79 -14.50 -7.91 6.89
N LYS A 80 -14.45 -7.96 5.56
CA LYS A 80 -14.99 -6.91 4.68
C LYS A 80 -16.41 -6.43 5.06
N PRO A 81 -17.42 -7.29 5.30
CA PRO A 81 -18.75 -6.83 5.69
C PRO A 81 -18.74 -6.07 7.03
N TYR A 82 -17.93 -6.49 8.01
CA TYR A 82 -17.86 -5.82 9.31
C TYR A 82 -17.34 -4.40 9.22
N PHE A 83 -16.42 -4.10 8.29
CA PHE A 83 -15.99 -2.73 8.04
C PHE A 83 -17.14 -1.86 7.49
N GLY A 84 -17.98 -2.41 6.62
CA GLY A 84 -19.18 -1.75 6.12
C GLY A 84 -20.18 -1.47 7.23
N GLU A 85 -20.51 -2.50 8.02
CA GLU A 85 -21.40 -2.38 9.17
C GLU A 85 -20.89 -1.37 10.21
N MET A 86 -19.59 -1.36 10.50
CA MET A 86 -18.98 -0.40 11.41
C MET A 86 -19.08 1.02 10.88
N ARG A 87 -18.90 1.23 9.56
CA ARG A 87 -19.07 2.55 8.94
C ARG A 87 -20.51 3.03 9.09
N THR A 88 -21.47 2.19 8.73
CA THR A 88 -22.90 2.51 8.89
C THR A 88 -23.27 2.80 10.35
N ALA A 89 -22.75 2.02 11.30
CA ALA A 89 -22.97 2.25 12.73
C ALA A 89 -22.43 3.62 13.19
N LYS A 90 -21.22 4.00 12.74
CA LYS A 90 -20.64 5.33 13.01
C LYS A 90 -21.45 6.45 12.35
N ASP A 91 -21.84 6.29 11.10
CA ASP A 91 -22.66 7.29 10.39
C ASP A 91 -23.99 7.51 11.11
N ASN A 92 -24.65 6.45 11.57
CA ASN A 92 -25.88 6.54 12.33
C ASN A 92 -25.68 7.15 13.72
N PHE A 93 -24.58 6.80 14.40
CA PHE A 93 -24.21 7.40 15.69
C PHE A 93 -24.07 8.92 15.58
N PHE A 94 -23.33 9.42 14.58
CA PHE A 94 -23.12 10.86 14.42
C PHE A 94 -24.35 11.61 13.90
N LYS A 95 -25.32 10.94 13.26
CA LYS A 95 -26.63 11.54 12.95
C LYS A 95 -27.43 11.88 14.20
N LEU A 96 -27.14 11.27 15.35
CA LEU A 96 -27.83 11.58 16.60
C LEU A 96 -27.55 13.02 17.08
N ILE A 97 -26.49 13.69 16.58
CA ILE A 97 -26.15 15.08 16.95
C ILE A 97 -27.29 16.06 16.62
N SER A 98 -28.05 15.81 15.54
CA SER A 98 -29.14 16.71 15.15
C SER A 98 -30.44 16.48 15.94
N THR A 99 -30.45 15.57 16.91
CA THR A 99 -31.65 15.18 17.68
C THR A 99 -31.36 15.24 19.17
N ALA A 100 -32.29 15.77 19.97
CA ALA A 100 -32.20 15.67 21.43
C ALA A 100 -32.50 14.22 21.85
N VAL A 101 -31.46 13.41 22.08
CA VAL A 101 -31.56 12.02 22.53
C VAL A 101 -30.97 11.88 23.94
N PRO A 102 -31.51 10.98 24.78
CA PRO A 102 -30.94 10.71 26.09
C PRO A 102 -29.60 9.95 25.97
N ASP A 103 -28.75 10.08 26.99
CA ASP A 103 -27.44 9.43 27.06
C ASP A 103 -27.52 7.90 26.92
N SER A 104 -28.63 7.27 27.33
CA SER A 104 -28.85 5.83 27.15
C SER A 104 -28.80 5.41 25.68
N VAL A 105 -29.34 6.24 24.78
CA VAL A 105 -29.34 5.99 23.33
C VAL A 105 -27.95 6.21 22.74
N ILE A 106 -27.23 7.22 23.23
CA ILE A 106 -25.83 7.49 22.84
C ILE A 106 -24.96 6.28 23.21
N ASN A 107 -25.05 5.81 24.45
CA ASN A 107 -24.27 4.68 24.94
C ASN A 107 -24.61 3.38 24.18
N ALA A 108 -25.89 3.08 23.94
CA ALA A 108 -26.28 1.90 23.17
C ALA A 108 -25.75 1.92 21.72
N ALA A 109 -25.73 3.09 21.09
CA ALA A 109 -25.17 3.25 19.74
C ALA A 109 -23.63 3.15 19.75
N ALA A 110 -22.96 3.65 20.78
CA ALA A 110 -21.53 3.45 20.99
C ALA A 110 -21.17 1.98 21.23
N ASP A 111 -21.96 1.26 22.04
CA ASP A 111 -21.80 -0.18 22.28
C ASP A 111 -21.94 -0.99 20.99
N THR A 112 -22.85 -0.57 20.11
CA THR A 112 -23.00 -1.18 18.78
C THR A 112 -21.71 -1.04 17.97
N ILE A 113 -21.08 0.14 17.96
CA ILE A 113 -19.79 0.36 17.29
C ILE A 113 -18.69 -0.51 17.92
N ALA A 114 -18.61 -0.55 19.25
CA ALA A 114 -17.65 -1.35 19.98
C ALA A 114 -17.79 -2.86 19.68
N ALA A 115 -19.02 -3.36 19.60
CA ALA A 115 -19.30 -4.74 19.24
C ALA A 115 -18.82 -5.09 17.82
N LYS A 116 -18.98 -4.18 16.84
CA LYS A 116 -18.45 -4.39 15.48
C LYS A 116 -16.91 -4.37 15.45
N GLN A 117 -16.28 -3.42 16.15
CA GLN A 117 -14.82 -3.37 16.26
C GLN A 117 -14.26 -4.64 16.89
N LYS A 118 -14.88 -5.13 17.98
CA LYS A 118 -14.51 -6.40 18.62
C LYS A 118 -14.54 -7.57 17.63
N LYS A 119 -15.56 -7.67 16.78
CA LYS A 119 -15.64 -8.75 15.77
C LYS A 119 -14.48 -8.68 14.78
N ILE A 120 -14.11 -7.48 14.33
CA ILE A 120 -12.97 -7.28 13.44
C ILE A 120 -11.69 -7.75 14.14
N ASP A 121 -11.42 -7.26 15.35
CA ASP A 121 -10.18 -7.54 16.07
C ASP A 121 -10.02 -9.02 16.40
N VAL A 122 -11.09 -9.66 16.88
CA VAL A 122 -11.08 -11.10 17.18
C VAL A 122 -10.84 -11.92 15.91
N THR A 123 -11.50 -11.56 14.80
CA THR A 123 -11.33 -12.30 13.53
C THR A 123 -9.91 -12.13 12.98
N THR A 124 -9.33 -10.92 13.07
CA THR A 124 -7.93 -10.66 12.69
C THR A 124 -6.94 -11.39 13.58
N PHE A 125 -7.19 -11.47 14.89
CA PHE A 125 -6.37 -12.25 15.80
C PHE A 125 -6.36 -13.74 15.43
N ARG A 126 -7.55 -14.33 15.17
CA ARG A 126 -7.67 -15.73 14.75
C ARG A 126 -6.96 -16.01 13.43
N TYR A 127 -7.08 -15.11 12.46
CA TYR A 127 -6.32 -15.21 11.20
C TYR A 127 -4.80 -15.27 11.42
N PHE A 128 -4.24 -14.43 12.30
CA PHE A 128 -2.82 -14.51 12.60
C PHE A 128 -2.43 -15.78 13.38
N GLN A 129 -3.32 -16.32 14.23
CA GLN A 129 -3.09 -17.62 14.86
C GLN A 129 -3.04 -18.76 13.83
N GLU A 130 -3.97 -18.77 12.87
CA GLU A 130 -4.00 -19.76 11.79
C GLU A 130 -2.75 -19.68 10.90
N LEU A 131 -2.32 -18.46 10.55
CA LEU A 131 -1.07 -18.27 9.82
C LEU A 131 0.15 -18.75 10.61
N ARG A 132 0.19 -18.49 11.92
CA ARG A 132 1.28 -18.97 12.78
C ARG A 132 1.34 -20.50 12.82
N ALA A 133 0.21 -21.18 12.70
CA ALA A 133 0.15 -22.65 12.64
C ALA A 133 0.69 -23.23 11.31
N VAL A 134 0.78 -22.42 10.25
CA VAL A 134 1.40 -22.80 8.98
C VAL A 134 2.94 -22.75 9.06
N CYS A 135 3.48 -21.95 9.98
CA CYS A 135 4.93 -21.80 10.20
C CYS A 135 5.53 -23.05 10.87
N THR A 136 6.76 -23.41 10.48
CA THR A 136 7.57 -24.37 11.26
C THR A 136 8.02 -23.74 12.59
N PRO A 137 8.41 -24.54 13.60
CA PRO A 137 8.91 -24.00 14.86
C PRO A 137 10.06 -23.00 14.71
N GLN A 138 10.91 -23.19 13.68
CA GLN A 138 12.04 -22.32 13.38
C GLN A 138 11.60 -20.97 12.75
N GLN A 139 10.47 -20.96 12.02
CA GLN A 139 9.93 -19.76 11.36
C GLN A 139 9.10 -18.88 12.31
N GLN A 140 8.58 -19.44 13.41
CA GLN A 140 7.68 -18.73 14.33
C GLN A 140 8.25 -17.41 14.90
N PRO A 141 9.52 -17.32 15.36
CA PRO A 141 10.05 -16.06 15.89
C PRO A 141 10.12 -14.93 14.84
N ALA A 142 10.47 -15.28 13.60
CA ALA A 142 10.49 -14.34 12.49
C ALA A 142 9.07 -13.89 12.12
N PHE A 143 8.12 -14.82 12.10
CA PHE A 143 6.71 -14.51 11.89
C PHE A 143 6.15 -13.56 12.96
N ASP A 144 6.39 -13.85 14.23
CA ASP A 144 5.92 -13.03 15.36
C ASP A 144 6.45 -11.59 15.25
N SER A 145 7.70 -11.43 14.78
CA SER A 145 8.32 -10.13 14.51
C SER A 145 7.67 -9.38 13.34
N VAL A 146 7.34 -10.08 12.25
CA VAL A 146 6.63 -9.49 11.09
C VAL A 146 5.23 -9.05 11.49
N VAL A 147 4.47 -9.87 12.22
CA VAL A 147 3.12 -9.52 12.68
C VAL A 147 3.14 -8.26 13.55
N SER A 148 4.09 -8.15 14.48
CA SER A 148 4.24 -6.95 15.32
C SER A 148 4.44 -5.68 14.49
N GLN A 149 5.29 -5.74 13.46
CA GLN A 149 5.51 -4.61 12.55
C GLN A 149 4.26 -4.23 11.76
N VAL A 150 3.54 -5.23 11.26
CA VAL A 150 2.30 -5.04 10.48
C VAL A 150 1.22 -4.42 11.35
N VAL A 151 1.02 -4.91 12.57
CA VAL A 151 0.06 -4.34 13.53
C VAL A 151 0.40 -2.90 13.87
N LYS A 152 1.67 -2.58 14.12
CA LYS A 152 2.13 -1.19 14.33
C LYS A 152 1.79 -0.30 13.13
N LYS A 153 2.03 -0.77 11.90
CA LYS A 153 1.69 -0.04 10.67
C LYS A 153 0.18 0.16 10.51
N MET A 154 -0.63 -0.87 10.80
CA MET A 154 -2.10 -0.77 10.76
C MET A 154 -2.62 0.30 11.72
N ASN A 155 -2.11 0.31 12.96
CA ASN A 155 -2.48 1.30 13.96
C ASN A 155 -2.02 2.72 13.59
N ALA A 156 -0.84 2.85 12.96
CA ALA A 156 -0.34 4.14 12.49
C ALA A 156 -1.12 4.70 11.28
N MET A 157 -1.60 3.83 10.38
CA MET A 157 -2.36 4.24 9.19
C MET A 157 -3.71 4.87 9.55
N GLY A 158 -4.28 4.54 10.71
CA GLY A 158 -5.45 5.23 11.26
C GLY A 158 -5.22 6.71 11.60
N ARG A 159 -3.96 7.12 11.86
CA ARG A 159 -3.61 8.51 12.20
C ARG A 159 -3.33 9.39 10.98
N ASN A 160 -2.81 8.81 9.89
CA ASN A 160 -2.33 9.58 8.73
C ASN A 160 -3.39 9.86 7.65
N ARG A 161 -4.58 9.27 7.76
CA ARG A 161 -5.69 9.52 6.80
C ARG A 161 -6.40 10.86 6.99
N ASN A 162 -6.11 11.57 8.08
CA ASN A 162 -6.70 12.88 8.42
C ASN A 162 -5.74 14.05 8.21
N GLN A 163 -4.58 13.89 7.57
CA GLN A 163 -3.76 15.03 7.18
C GLN A 163 -4.30 15.65 5.89
N PRO A 164 -4.77 16.92 5.91
CA PRO A 164 -5.07 17.61 4.66
C PRO A 164 -3.79 17.73 3.81
N PRO A 165 -3.89 17.72 2.47
CA PRO A 165 -2.75 17.95 1.59
C PRO A 165 -2.00 19.23 2.02
N LYS A 166 -0.66 19.16 2.11
CA LYS A 166 0.20 20.24 2.62
C LYS A 166 0.20 21.54 1.79
N ASP A 167 -0.61 21.65 0.73
CA ASP A 167 -0.56 22.78 -0.21
C ASP A 167 -1.78 23.71 -0.17
N SER A 168 -2.64 23.65 0.85
CA SER A 168 -3.81 24.54 0.94
C SER A 168 -3.56 25.88 1.64
N VAL A 169 -2.32 26.28 1.89
CA VAL A 169 -2.00 27.63 2.41
C VAL A 169 -1.02 28.34 1.49
N LYS A 170 -1.56 28.88 0.41
CA LYS A 170 -1.11 30.15 -0.15
C LYS A 170 -2.34 31.05 -0.24
N GLN A 171 -2.60 31.76 0.85
CA GLN A 171 -3.25 33.08 0.79
C GLN A 171 -2.15 34.11 0.61
#